data_AF-A0A523R5A8-F1
#
_entry.id   AF-A0A523R5A8-F1
#
_cell.length_a   1.000
_cell.length_b   1.000
_cell.length_c   1.000
_cell.angle_alpha   90.00
_cell.angle_beta   90.00
_cell.angle_gamma   90.00
#
_symmetry.space_group_name_H-M   'P 1'
#
loop_
_entity.id
_entity.type
_entity.pdbx_description
1 polymer ?
#
loop_
_entity_poly.entity_id
_entity_poly.type
_entity_poly.pdbx_seq_one_letter_code
_entity_poly.pdbx_strand_id
1 'polypeptide(L)'
;VVEEPTPEVEPVEAPDTLTISADLQLDPALIPLDDEDSLSVSYYVYEGLVRKMDDGSIVPGIARSWEPAEDGLSFEFRLRSDAVFSDGTPIDADIITANFNRWFDPEHPLHGPDNDVYEAWLEYFKGFRNEVDANDKPLSLFDGIEKVDNLTVLIHIYKPMPDFLEIISLPYFSILNPETLEAEGENYGTSADSVVGSGPYVIEDWSGEALTLSPSESYWGPQPQDDIVFTFE
;
A
#
# COMPACT_ATOMS: atom_id res chain seq x y z
N VAL A 1 4.99 30.17 -11.06
CA VAL A 1 3.83 29.26 -11.12
C VAL A 1 3.18 29.38 -9.77
N VAL A 2 1.90 29.73 -9.71
CA VAL A 2 1.17 29.70 -8.43
C VAL A 2 0.98 28.21 -8.18
N GLU A 3 1.63 27.66 -7.15
CA GLU A 3 1.34 26.28 -6.73
C GLU A 3 -0.16 26.23 -6.42
N GLU A 4 -0.89 25.40 -7.16
CA GLU A 4 -2.27 25.11 -6.78
C GLU A 4 -2.23 24.51 -5.37
N PRO A 5 -3.13 24.93 -4.47
CA PRO A 5 -3.17 24.36 -3.13
C PRO A 5 -3.32 22.84 -3.29
N THR A 6 -2.38 22.10 -2.70
CA THR A 6 -2.50 20.65 -2.60
C THR A 6 -3.87 20.35 -1.99
N PRO A 7 -4.72 19.52 -2.63
CA PRO A 7 -6.02 19.19 -2.06
C PRO A 7 -5.81 18.68 -0.64
N GLU A 8 -6.57 19.27 0.29
CA GLU A 8 -6.49 18.92 1.71
C GLU A 8 -6.99 17.48 1.86
N VAL A 9 -6.21 16.67 2.57
CA VAL A 9 -6.61 15.30 2.90
C VAL A 9 -7.65 15.41 3.99
N GLU A 10 -8.84 14.87 3.76
CA GLU A 10 -9.92 14.80 4.74
C GLU A 10 -9.73 13.59 5.68
N PRO A 11 -10.30 13.60 6.90
CA PRO A 11 -10.33 12.43 7.77
C PRO A 11 -11.00 11.24 7.09
N VAL A 12 -10.53 10.02 7.41
CA VAL A 12 -11.22 8.79 7.02
C VAL A 12 -12.38 8.56 7.97
N GLU A 13 -13.60 8.56 7.44
CA GLU A 13 -14.83 8.38 8.22
C GLU A 13 -15.04 6.91 8.61
N ALA A 14 -15.48 6.67 9.84
CA ALA A 14 -15.87 5.34 10.31
C ALA A 14 -17.22 4.94 9.69
N PRO A 15 -17.36 3.73 9.11
CA PRO A 15 -18.65 3.21 8.69
C PRO A 15 -19.51 2.82 9.91
N ASP A 16 -20.85 2.79 9.74
CA ASP A 16 -21.79 2.50 10.84
C ASP A 16 -21.53 1.13 11.52
N THR A 17 -21.39 0.05 10.75
CA THR A 17 -20.91 -1.30 11.12
C THR A 17 -20.88 -2.12 9.83
N LEU A 18 -19.81 -2.90 9.59
CA LEU A 18 -19.69 -3.79 8.43
C LEU A 18 -19.60 -5.25 8.89
N THR A 19 -20.24 -6.15 8.15
CA THR A 19 -20.10 -7.60 8.36
C THR A 19 -19.17 -8.15 7.29
N ILE A 20 -18.14 -8.89 7.71
CA ILE A 20 -17.06 -9.41 6.85
C ILE A 20 -16.74 -10.87 7.20
N SER A 21 -16.01 -11.56 6.34
CA SER A 21 -15.40 -12.86 6.63
C SER A 21 -14.45 -12.80 7.85
N ALA A 22 -14.41 -13.88 8.64
CA ALA A 22 -13.39 -14.06 9.68
C ALA A 22 -12.02 -14.48 9.11
N ASP A 23 -12.01 -15.02 7.89
CA ASP A 23 -10.80 -15.40 7.16
C ASP A 23 -10.34 -14.17 6.35
N LEU A 24 -9.34 -13.46 6.88
CA LEU A 24 -8.82 -12.22 6.30
C LEU A 24 -7.36 -12.44 5.85
N GLN A 25 -7.03 -11.87 4.69
CA GLN A 25 -5.66 -11.73 4.21
C GLN A 25 -5.22 -10.27 4.42
N LEU A 26 -4.29 -10.03 5.34
CA LEU A 26 -3.85 -8.67 5.68
C LEU A 26 -2.48 -8.27 5.12
N ASP A 27 -1.80 -9.11 4.33
CA ASP A 27 -0.84 -8.59 3.34
C ASP A 27 -1.62 -8.16 2.09
N PRO A 28 -1.80 -6.84 1.84
CA PRO A 28 -2.65 -6.37 0.76
C PRO A 28 -2.19 -6.83 -0.62
N ALA A 29 -0.89 -7.09 -0.81
CA ALA A 29 -0.36 -7.50 -2.10
C ALA A 29 -0.73 -8.95 -2.46
N LEU A 30 -1.21 -9.72 -1.49
CA LEU A 30 -1.61 -11.12 -1.61
C LEU A 30 -3.13 -11.32 -1.54
N ILE A 31 -3.91 -10.25 -1.40
CA ILE A 31 -5.37 -10.33 -1.39
C ILE A 31 -5.88 -10.74 -2.78
N PRO A 32 -6.72 -11.79 -2.89
CA PRO A 32 -7.39 -12.15 -4.14
C PRO A 32 -8.26 -11.00 -4.67
N LEU A 33 -8.40 -10.90 -6.00
CA LEU A 33 -9.12 -9.77 -6.60
C LEU A 33 -10.62 -9.68 -6.22
N ASP A 34 -11.21 -10.78 -5.73
CA ASP A 34 -12.60 -10.89 -5.32
C ASP A 34 -12.83 -10.84 -3.80
N ASP A 35 -11.77 -10.64 -3.00
CA ASP A 35 -11.85 -10.51 -1.54
C ASP A 35 -12.01 -9.03 -1.12
N GLU A 36 -13.24 -8.55 -1.21
CA GLU A 36 -13.62 -7.17 -0.85
C GLU A 36 -13.49 -6.90 0.67
N ASP A 37 -13.58 -7.94 1.50
CA ASP A 37 -13.56 -7.84 2.96
C ASP A 37 -12.15 -7.52 3.46
N SER A 38 -11.16 -8.28 3.00
CA SER A 38 -9.75 -8.02 3.31
C SER A 38 -9.28 -6.67 2.78
N LEU A 39 -9.76 -6.25 1.60
CA LEU A 39 -9.47 -4.93 1.04
C LEU A 39 -10.07 -3.80 1.90
N SER A 40 -11.30 -3.99 2.37
CA SER A 40 -11.99 -3.03 3.21
C SER A 40 -11.22 -2.79 4.50
N VAL A 41 -10.73 -3.84 5.16
CA VAL A 41 -9.87 -3.70 6.35
C VAL A 41 -8.54 -3.04 6.00
N SER A 42 -7.89 -3.49 4.93
CA SER A 42 -6.59 -2.97 4.48
C SER A 42 -6.61 -1.47 4.17
N TYR A 43 -7.72 -0.95 3.66
CA TYR A 43 -7.91 0.47 3.38
C TYR A 43 -7.78 1.36 4.64
N TYR A 44 -8.17 0.85 5.81
CA TYR A 44 -8.08 1.60 7.07
C TYR A 44 -6.73 1.41 7.78
N VAL A 45 -6.13 0.22 7.66
CA VAL A 45 -4.91 -0.15 8.40
C VAL A 45 -3.63 0.28 7.68
N TYR A 46 -3.65 0.39 6.36
CA TYR A 46 -2.48 0.70 5.56
C TYR A 46 -2.67 1.91 4.64
N GLU A 47 -1.56 2.47 4.18
CA GLU A 47 -1.50 3.68 3.38
C GLU A 47 -0.61 3.48 2.15
N GLY A 48 -1.06 3.97 0.99
CA GLY A 48 -0.28 4.00 -0.24
C GLY A 48 0.58 5.25 -0.39
N LEU A 49 1.32 5.34 -1.50
CA LEU A 49 2.00 6.61 -1.85
C LEU A 49 1.00 7.73 -2.10
N VAL A 50 -0.17 7.40 -2.65
CA VAL A 50 -1.28 8.30 -2.98
C VAL A 50 -2.61 7.64 -2.62
N ARG A 51 -3.68 8.45 -2.49
CA ARG A 51 -5.04 7.96 -2.29
C ARG A 51 -5.96 8.36 -3.42
N LYS A 52 -6.98 7.55 -3.66
CA LYS A 52 -8.13 7.91 -4.49
C LYS A 52 -9.30 8.30 -3.61
N MET A 53 -9.88 9.45 -3.88
CA MET A 53 -11.10 9.94 -3.22
C MET A 53 -12.34 9.47 -3.97
N ASP A 54 -13.52 9.58 -3.33
CA ASP A 54 -14.81 9.19 -3.91
C ASP A 54 -15.15 9.91 -5.22
N ASP A 55 -14.66 11.15 -5.39
CA ASP A 55 -14.82 11.93 -6.62
C ASP A 55 -13.85 11.51 -7.74
N GLY A 56 -13.01 10.50 -7.48
CA GLY A 56 -12.00 9.98 -8.39
C GLY A 56 -10.68 10.76 -8.40
N SER A 57 -10.56 11.84 -7.62
CA SER A 57 -9.31 12.58 -7.52
C SER A 57 -8.23 11.76 -6.81
N ILE A 58 -6.98 11.93 -7.26
CA ILE A 58 -5.80 11.36 -6.61
C ILE A 58 -5.18 12.43 -5.72
N VAL A 59 -5.03 12.13 -4.43
CA VAL A 59 -4.50 13.04 -3.41
C VAL A 59 -3.27 12.44 -2.72
N PRO A 60 -2.45 13.26 -2.03
CA PRO A 60 -1.29 12.78 -1.28
C PRO A 60 -1.60 11.67 -0.26
N GLY A 61 -0.75 10.65 -0.22
CA GLY A 61 -0.65 9.65 0.83
C GLY A 61 0.69 9.79 1.57
N ILE A 62 1.46 8.71 1.66
CA ILE A 62 2.85 8.74 2.15
C ILE A 62 3.73 9.67 1.30
N ALA A 63 3.44 9.83 0.01
CA ALA A 63 4.04 10.88 -0.80
C ALA A 63 3.27 12.18 -0.64
N ARG A 64 3.97 13.26 -0.24
CA ARG A 64 3.38 14.62 -0.17
C ARG A 64 3.16 15.24 -1.55
N SER A 65 3.88 14.77 -2.55
CA SER A 65 3.77 15.23 -3.94
C SER A 65 4.42 14.23 -4.89
N TRP A 66 4.00 14.25 -6.14
CA TRP A 66 4.63 13.49 -7.21
C TRP A 66 4.64 14.31 -8.50
N GLU A 67 5.56 14.00 -9.40
CA GLU A 67 5.57 14.55 -10.76
C GLU A 67 6.10 13.54 -11.78
N PRO A 68 5.61 13.56 -13.02
CA PRO A 68 6.23 12.79 -14.10
C PRO A 68 7.65 13.33 -14.35
N ALA A 69 8.60 12.42 -14.52
CA ALA A 69 9.97 12.75 -14.90
C ALA A 69 10.06 13.14 -16.39
N GLU A 70 11.19 13.75 -16.77
CA GLU A 70 11.41 14.25 -18.13
C GLU A 70 11.41 13.15 -19.22
N ASP A 71 11.64 11.88 -18.83
CA ASP A 71 11.64 10.73 -19.73
C ASP A 71 10.23 10.27 -20.16
N GLY A 72 9.18 10.75 -19.49
CA GLY A 72 7.78 10.34 -19.71
C GLY A 72 7.50 8.87 -19.35
N LEU A 73 8.44 8.21 -18.69
CA LEU A 73 8.40 6.80 -18.29
C LEU A 73 8.79 6.62 -16.82
N SER A 74 8.91 7.71 -16.06
CA SER A 74 9.15 7.66 -14.64
C SER A 74 8.30 8.68 -13.88
N PHE A 75 8.04 8.40 -12.61
CA PHE A 75 7.38 9.30 -11.67
C PHE A 75 8.27 9.50 -10.44
N GLU A 76 8.61 10.75 -10.13
CA GLU A 76 9.30 11.11 -8.90
C GLU A 76 8.29 11.34 -7.79
N PHE A 77 8.40 10.59 -6.69
CA PHE A 77 7.59 10.76 -5.49
C PHE A 77 8.43 11.34 -4.37
N ARG A 78 7.95 12.43 -3.78
CA ARG A 78 8.55 13.05 -2.60
C ARG A 78 7.78 12.63 -1.37
N LEU A 79 8.45 11.93 -0.47
CA LEU A 79 7.88 11.35 0.74
C LEU A 79 7.73 12.40 1.83
N ARG A 80 6.78 12.12 2.73
CA ARG A 80 6.58 12.83 3.98
C ARG A 80 7.71 12.53 4.96
N SER A 81 8.22 13.55 5.66
CA SER A 81 9.24 13.35 6.71
C SER A 81 8.65 12.94 8.06
N ASP A 82 7.33 13.05 8.21
CA ASP A 82 6.53 12.73 9.39
C ASP A 82 5.74 11.43 9.23
N ALA A 83 5.86 10.73 8.10
CA ALA A 83 5.24 9.42 7.91
C ALA A 83 5.97 8.36 8.74
N VAL A 84 5.23 7.71 9.62
CA VAL A 84 5.68 6.62 10.47
C VAL A 84 4.61 5.52 10.46
N PHE A 85 5.04 4.30 10.71
CA PHE A 85 4.13 3.20 11.04
C PHE A 85 3.56 3.36 12.46
N SER A 86 2.56 2.56 12.81
CA SER A 86 1.93 2.56 14.13
C SER A 86 2.88 2.27 15.29
N ASP A 87 3.97 1.52 15.05
CA ASP A 87 5.05 1.24 16.00
C ASP A 87 6.07 2.39 16.13
N GLY A 88 5.93 3.45 15.32
CA GLY A 88 6.83 4.60 15.27
C GLY A 88 8.00 4.46 14.30
N THR A 89 8.12 3.34 13.58
CA THR A 89 9.16 3.14 12.56
C THR A 89 8.98 4.15 11.42
N PRO A 90 10.01 4.93 11.04
CA PRO A 90 9.91 5.90 9.95
C PRO A 90 9.65 5.24 8.60
N ILE A 91 8.80 5.86 7.79
CA ILE A 91 8.56 5.46 6.40
C ILE A 91 9.43 6.31 5.49
N ASP A 92 10.50 5.72 4.97
CA ASP A 92 11.46 6.39 4.09
C ASP A 92 11.62 5.66 2.74
N ALA A 93 12.52 6.16 1.90
CA ALA A 93 12.73 5.60 0.57
C ALA A 93 13.21 4.13 0.56
N ASP A 94 13.88 3.65 1.62
CA ASP A 94 14.25 2.24 1.72
C ASP A 94 13.01 1.37 1.95
N ILE A 95 12.08 1.82 2.79
CA ILE A 95 10.79 1.15 3.02
C ILE A 95 9.97 1.06 1.73
N ILE A 96 9.87 2.17 0.99
CA ILE A 96 9.13 2.18 -0.29
C ILE A 96 9.80 1.23 -1.29
N THR A 97 11.12 1.31 -1.41
CA THR A 97 11.90 0.46 -2.33
C THR A 97 11.72 -1.03 -2.00
N ALA A 98 11.73 -1.39 -0.71
CA ALA A 98 11.52 -2.78 -0.27
C ALA A 98 10.12 -3.31 -0.63
N ASN A 99 9.07 -2.51 -0.45
CA ASN A 99 7.70 -2.89 -0.81
C ASN A 99 7.54 -3.09 -2.33
N PHE A 100 7.98 -2.13 -3.15
CA PHE A 100 7.88 -2.30 -4.60
C PHE A 100 8.74 -3.46 -5.13
N ASN A 101 9.94 -3.66 -4.58
CA ASN A 101 10.79 -4.78 -4.98
C ASN A 101 10.21 -6.13 -4.57
N ARG A 102 9.62 -6.26 -3.37
CA ARG A 102 8.99 -7.53 -2.98
C ARG A 102 7.80 -7.89 -3.86
N TRP A 103 7.05 -6.92 -4.39
CA TRP A 103 5.96 -7.19 -5.32
C TRP A 103 6.47 -7.56 -6.71
N PHE A 104 7.54 -6.91 -7.16
CA PHE A 104 8.07 -7.06 -8.52
C PHE A 104 8.98 -8.29 -8.71
N ASP A 105 9.77 -8.64 -7.70
CA ASP A 105 10.85 -9.63 -7.80
C ASP A 105 10.52 -10.92 -7.03
N PRO A 106 10.26 -12.04 -7.73
CA PRO A 106 9.98 -13.33 -7.11
C PRO A 106 11.16 -13.89 -6.31
N GLU A 107 12.38 -13.41 -6.54
CA GLU A 107 13.56 -13.81 -5.76
C GLU A 107 13.77 -12.93 -4.52
N HIS A 108 12.93 -11.91 -4.28
CA HIS A 108 13.04 -11.05 -3.12
C HIS A 108 12.76 -11.84 -1.82
N PRO A 109 13.53 -11.67 -0.73
CA PRO A 109 13.32 -12.43 0.52
C PRO A 109 11.95 -12.23 1.18
N LEU A 110 11.29 -11.11 0.90
CA LEU A 110 9.94 -10.77 1.36
C LEU A 110 8.87 -10.97 0.27
N HIS A 111 9.22 -11.58 -0.86
CA HIS A 111 8.19 -12.10 -1.78
C HIS A 111 7.45 -13.20 -1.03
N GLY A 112 6.13 -13.28 -1.22
CA GLY A 112 5.29 -14.24 -0.51
C GLY A 112 5.77 -15.67 -0.75
N PRO A 113 5.40 -16.65 0.11
CA PRO A 113 5.75 -18.06 -0.11
C PRO A 113 5.38 -18.52 -1.53
N ASP A 114 6.13 -19.49 -2.07
CA ASP A 114 6.11 -19.93 -3.49
C ASP A 114 4.73 -20.27 -4.11
N ASN A 115 3.66 -20.40 -3.31
CA ASN A 115 2.31 -20.67 -3.79
C ASN A 115 1.39 -19.43 -3.81
N ASP A 116 1.86 -18.29 -3.29
CA ASP A 116 1.08 -17.06 -3.27
C ASP A 116 1.10 -16.39 -4.63
N VAL A 117 -0.06 -15.91 -5.04
CA VAL A 117 -0.24 -15.23 -6.32
C VAL A 117 -0.47 -13.75 -6.05
N TYR A 118 0.47 -12.92 -6.51
CA TYR A 118 0.28 -11.47 -6.54
C TYR A 118 -0.69 -11.09 -7.66
N GLU A 119 -1.97 -11.45 -7.50
CA GLU A 119 -3.00 -11.30 -8.54
C GLU A 119 -3.13 -9.85 -9.00
N ALA A 120 -3.21 -8.90 -8.07
CA ALA A 120 -3.26 -7.49 -8.39
C ALA A 120 -2.00 -7.01 -9.13
N TRP A 121 -0.81 -7.46 -8.72
CA TRP A 121 0.42 -7.12 -9.44
C TRP A 121 0.39 -7.63 -10.88
N LEU A 122 0.02 -8.90 -11.08
CA LEU A 122 -0.10 -9.50 -12.41
C LEU A 122 -1.21 -8.85 -13.23
N GLU A 123 -2.32 -8.45 -12.61
CA GLU A 123 -3.41 -7.77 -13.29
C GLU A 123 -3.00 -6.37 -13.75
N TYR A 124 -2.31 -5.58 -12.94
CA TYR A 124 -2.01 -4.20 -13.31
C TYR A 124 -0.65 -4.03 -14.01
N PHE A 125 0.37 -4.79 -13.59
CA PHE A 125 1.73 -4.68 -14.10
C PHE A 125 2.12 -5.83 -15.04
N LYS A 126 1.30 -6.87 -15.21
CA LYS A 126 1.41 -7.91 -16.26
C LYS A 126 2.58 -8.89 -16.17
N GLY A 127 3.57 -8.66 -15.31
CA GLY A 127 4.69 -9.57 -15.14
C GLY A 127 5.65 -9.18 -14.03
N PHE A 128 6.56 -10.10 -13.74
CA PHE A 128 7.59 -9.97 -12.72
C PHE A 128 8.96 -9.63 -13.32
N ARG A 129 9.94 -9.42 -12.43
CA ARG A 129 11.32 -9.12 -12.80
C ARG A 129 11.90 -10.20 -13.72
N ASN A 130 12.62 -9.77 -14.75
CA ASN A 130 13.30 -10.61 -15.75
C ASN A 130 12.38 -11.49 -16.62
N GLU A 131 11.06 -11.41 -16.49
CA GLU A 131 10.14 -12.09 -17.41
C GLU A 131 10.04 -11.35 -18.74
N VAL A 132 10.17 -12.08 -19.85
CA VAL A 132 10.16 -11.51 -21.20
C VAL A 132 9.20 -12.24 -22.15
N ASP A 133 8.70 -11.52 -23.15
CA ASP A 133 7.91 -12.09 -24.24
C ASP A 133 8.79 -12.88 -25.25
N ALA A 134 8.16 -13.44 -26.29
CA ALA A 134 8.86 -14.20 -27.33
C ALA A 134 9.87 -13.39 -28.16
N ASN A 135 9.98 -12.07 -27.96
CA ASN A 135 10.89 -11.15 -28.62
C ASN A 135 11.86 -10.48 -27.63
N ASP A 136 12.11 -11.09 -26.47
CA ASP A 136 13.01 -10.59 -25.41
C ASP A 136 12.61 -9.21 -24.84
N LYS A 137 11.31 -8.85 -24.89
CA LYS A 137 10.81 -7.61 -24.26
C LYS A 137 10.26 -7.90 -22.86
N PRO A 138 10.50 -7.02 -21.87
CA PRO A 138 9.88 -7.15 -20.55
C PRO A 138 8.36 -7.35 -20.63
N LEU A 139 7.86 -8.34 -19.89
CA LEU A 139 6.41 -8.51 -19.68
C LEU A 139 5.86 -7.46 -18.74
N SER A 140 6.61 -7.13 -17.68
CA SER A 140 6.17 -6.15 -16.69
C SER A 140 6.05 -4.74 -17.27
N LEU A 141 5.02 -4.03 -16.84
CA LEU A 141 4.87 -2.59 -17.06
C LEU A 141 5.61 -1.77 -16.01
N PHE A 142 5.93 -2.34 -14.84
CA PHE A 142 6.84 -1.76 -13.87
C PHE A 142 8.28 -2.14 -14.27
N ASP A 143 9.19 -1.18 -14.30
CA ASP A 143 10.58 -1.37 -14.74
C ASP A 143 11.60 -1.18 -13.59
N GLY A 144 11.11 -0.85 -12.39
CA GLY A 144 11.94 -0.72 -11.20
C GLY A 144 11.64 0.53 -10.39
N ILE A 145 12.34 0.62 -9.27
CA ILE A 145 12.30 1.76 -8.36
C ILE A 145 13.73 2.12 -7.96
N GLU A 146 14.02 3.42 -7.97
CA GLU A 146 15.30 3.99 -7.55
C GLU A 146 15.09 4.85 -6.30
N LYS A 147 15.96 4.64 -5.30
CA LYS A 147 16.13 5.57 -4.19
C LYS A 147 17.02 6.73 -4.65
N VAL A 148 16.42 7.90 -4.86
CA VAL A 148 17.15 9.13 -5.20
C VAL A 148 17.81 9.71 -3.94
N ASP A 149 17.04 9.80 -2.85
CA ASP A 149 17.51 10.15 -1.51
C ASP A 149 16.61 9.53 -0.43
N ASN A 150 16.76 9.92 0.83
CA ASN A 150 15.99 9.33 1.93
C ASN A 150 14.48 9.55 1.84
N LEU A 151 14.02 10.60 1.19
CA LEU A 151 12.61 10.98 1.10
C LEU A 151 12.18 11.15 -0.37
N THR A 152 12.91 10.57 -1.31
CA THR A 152 12.59 10.67 -2.73
C THR A 152 12.86 9.34 -3.42
N VAL A 153 11.84 8.82 -4.09
CA VAL A 153 11.94 7.65 -4.96
C VAL A 153 11.52 7.98 -6.38
N LEU A 154 12.15 7.34 -7.34
CA LEU A 154 11.79 7.40 -8.75
C LEU A 154 11.27 6.02 -9.17
N ILE A 155 10.00 5.95 -9.58
CA ILE A 155 9.40 4.71 -10.10
C ILE A 155 9.46 4.74 -11.62
N HIS A 156 9.97 3.67 -12.22
CA HIS A 156 10.10 3.50 -13.66
C HIS A 156 8.98 2.59 -14.20
N ILE A 157 8.41 2.98 -15.34
CA ILE A 157 7.43 2.20 -16.10
C ILE A 157 7.96 1.91 -17.50
N TYR A 158 7.77 0.69 -17.99
CA TYR A 158 8.33 0.24 -19.26
C TYR A 158 7.66 0.90 -20.48
N LYS A 159 6.39 1.32 -20.33
CA LYS A 159 5.57 1.98 -21.37
C LYS A 159 4.67 3.02 -20.72
N PRO A 160 4.19 4.03 -21.49
CA PRO A 160 3.24 5.00 -20.96
C PRO A 160 2.01 4.33 -20.33
N MET A 161 1.75 4.67 -19.08
CA MET A 161 0.69 4.08 -18.25
C MET A 161 -0.13 5.23 -17.65
N PRO A 162 -1.15 5.74 -18.38
CA PRO A 162 -1.92 6.90 -17.94
C PRO A 162 -2.59 6.73 -16.57
N ASP A 163 -3.01 5.50 -16.28
CA ASP A 163 -3.75 5.15 -15.06
C ASP A 163 -2.81 4.75 -13.92
N PHE A 164 -1.49 4.97 -14.05
CA PHE A 164 -0.49 4.53 -13.07
C PHE A 164 -0.80 4.99 -11.65
N LEU A 165 -1.13 6.28 -11.48
CA LEU A 165 -1.46 6.87 -10.18
C LEU A 165 -2.75 6.29 -9.58
N GLU A 166 -3.74 5.99 -10.43
CA GLU A 166 -4.96 5.34 -9.99
C GLU A 166 -4.68 3.91 -9.53
N ILE A 167 -3.82 3.19 -10.27
CA ILE A 167 -3.44 1.81 -9.94
C ILE A 167 -2.71 1.75 -8.60
N ILE A 168 -1.65 2.56 -8.40
CA ILE A 168 -0.89 2.53 -7.13
C ILE A 168 -1.65 3.13 -5.94
N SER A 169 -2.84 3.70 -6.16
CA SER A 169 -3.74 4.15 -5.08
C SER A 169 -4.61 3.03 -4.52
N LEU A 170 -4.63 1.86 -5.17
CA LEU A 170 -5.40 0.71 -4.71
C LEU A 170 -4.77 0.10 -3.46
N PRO A 171 -5.57 -0.45 -2.52
CA PRO A 171 -5.07 -1.02 -1.27
C PRO A 171 -3.99 -2.11 -1.46
N TYR A 172 -4.02 -2.84 -2.58
CA TYR A 172 -3.00 -3.84 -2.94
C TYR A 172 -1.56 -3.30 -2.93
N PHE A 173 -1.39 -2.00 -3.14
CA PHE A 173 -0.09 -1.32 -3.21
C PHE A 173 0.15 -0.40 -2.00
N SER A 174 -0.51 -0.68 -0.88
CA SER A 174 -0.23 -0.04 0.40
C SER A 174 1.12 -0.49 0.97
N ILE A 175 1.76 0.40 1.73
CA ILE A 175 3.13 0.20 2.24
C ILE A 175 3.09 -0.54 3.57
N LEU A 176 3.80 -1.67 3.64
CA LEU A 176 3.96 -2.50 4.84
C LEU A 176 5.33 -2.30 5.48
N ASN A 177 5.43 -2.58 6.79
CA ASN A 177 6.70 -2.57 7.52
C ASN A 177 7.50 -3.85 7.16
N PRO A 178 8.66 -3.74 6.48
CA PRO A 178 9.46 -4.90 6.09
C PRO A 178 10.02 -5.70 7.28
N GLU A 179 10.32 -5.05 8.41
CA GLU A 179 10.82 -5.74 9.61
C GLU A 179 9.72 -6.59 10.24
N THR A 180 8.47 -6.10 10.28
CA THR A 180 7.31 -6.87 10.75
C THR A 180 7.00 -8.03 9.79
N LEU A 181 7.03 -7.80 8.48
CA LEU A 181 6.88 -8.86 7.49
C LEU A 181 7.93 -9.97 7.66
N GLU A 182 9.19 -9.60 7.86
CA GLU A 182 10.26 -10.57 8.09
C GLU A 182 10.08 -11.34 9.41
N ALA A 183 9.73 -10.64 10.49
CA ALA A 183 9.60 -11.22 11.82
C ALA A 183 8.43 -12.21 11.91
N GLU A 184 7.29 -11.86 11.32
CA GLU A 184 6.05 -12.65 11.40
C GLU A 184 5.99 -13.75 10.33
N GLY A 185 6.56 -13.51 9.15
CA GLY A 185 6.55 -14.46 8.02
C GLY A 185 5.13 -14.90 7.69
N GLU A 186 4.89 -16.23 7.68
CA GLU A 186 3.57 -16.82 7.43
C GLU A 186 2.50 -16.46 8.48
N ASN A 187 2.87 -15.88 9.63
CA ASN A 187 1.92 -15.45 10.67
C ASN A 187 1.53 -13.96 10.54
N TYR A 188 2.10 -13.23 9.58
CA TYR A 188 1.73 -11.84 9.35
C TYR A 188 0.23 -11.76 9.06
N GLY A 189 -0.47 -10.83 9.74
CA GLY A 189 -1.89 -10.66 9.47
C GLY A 189 -2.78 -11.79 9.96
N THR A 190 -2.36 -12.57 10.97
CA THR A 190 -3.19 -13.61 11.60
C THR A 190 -3.65 -13.25 13.02
N SER A 191 -3.19 -12.12 13.54
CA SER A 191 -3.55 -11.57 14.85
C SER A 191 -3.32 -10.06 14.88
N ALA A 192 -3.89 -9.36 15.86
CA ALA A 192 -3.64 -7.93 16.05
C ALA A 192 -2.15 -7.59 16.24
N ASP A 193 -1.42 -8.42 16.99
CA ASP A 193 0.00 -8.19 17.31
C ASP A 193 0.94 -8.45 16.10
N SER A 194 0.47 -9.16 15.08
CA SER A 194 1.28 -9.47 13.89
C SER A 194 1.10 -8.47 12.74
N VAL A 195 0.49 -7.31 13.01
CA VAL A 195 0.26 -6.23 12.04
C VAL A 195 0.80 -4.91 12.55
N VAL A 196 1.57 -4.23 11.70
CA VAL A 196 2.03 -2.86 11.91
C VAL A 196 1.54 -2.02 10.74
N GLY A 197 0.57 -1.14 11.02
CA GLY A 197 -0.13 -0.35 10.02
C GLY A 197 0.60 0.94 9.64
N SER A 198 0.46 1.37 8.39
CA SER A 198 0.89 2.69 7.89
C SER A 198 -0.28 3.69 7.77
N GLY A 199 -1.49 3.21 8.03
CA GLY A 199 -2.74 3.92 7.80
C GLY A 199 -3.30 4.67 9.02
N PRO A 200 -4.51 5.24 8.85
CA PRO A 200 -5.20 6.02 9.87
C PRO A 200 -5.68 5.24 11.07
N TYR A 201 -5.77 3.91 10.97
CA TYR A 201 -6.21 3.04 12.05
C TYR A 201 -5.19 1.94 12.37
N VAL A 202 -5.27 1.42 13.59
CA VAL A 202 -4.58 0.21 14.05
C VAL A 202 -5.60 -0.86 14.43
N ILE A 203 -5.20 -2.13 14.39
CA ILE A 203 -6.03 -3.21 14.92
C ILE A 203 -5.91 -3.19 16.44
N GLU A 204 -7.01 -2.85 17.13
CA GLU A 204 -7.06 -2.85 18.60
C GLU A 204 -7.37 -4.24 19.14
N ASP A 205 -8.36 -4.91 18.56
CA ASP A 205 -8.76 -6.27 18.94
C ASP A 205 -9.16 -7.06 17.70
N TRP A 206 -8.68 -8.30 17.64
CA TRP A 206 -9.08 -9.26 16.63
C TRP A 206 -9.36 -10.58 17.33
N SER A 207 -10.61 -10.75 17.77
CA SER A 207 -10.97 -11.92 18.57
C SER A 207 -12.48 -12.20 18.52
N GLY A 208 -12.83 -13.46 18.82
CA GLY A 208 -14.22 -13.86 18.95
C GLY A 208 -15.00 -13.69 17.65
N GLU A 209 -15.92 -12.72 17.64
CA GLU A 209 -16.87 -12.48 16.55
C GLU A 209 -16.65 -11.11 15.86
N ALA A 210 -15.52 -10.43 16.12
CA ALA A 210 -15.26 -9.12 15.55
C ALA A 210 -13.76 -8.77 15.37
N LEU A 211 -13.54 -7.76 14.54
CA LEU A 211 -12.29 -7.00 14.39
C LEU A 211 -12.60 -5.53 14.74
N THR A 212 -11.88 -4.98 15.70
CA THR A 212 -11.99 -3.57 16.11
C THR A 212 -10.75 -2.80 15.69
N LEU A 213 -10.95 -1.70 14.97
CA LEU A 213 -9.90 -0.77 14.60
C LEU A 213 -10.04 0.53 15.39
N SER A 214 -8.95 1.04 15.95
CA SER A 214 -8.92 2.34 16.63
C SER A 214 -8.02 3.33 15.90
N PRO A 215 -8.25 4.66 16.05
CA PRO A 215 -7.42 5.66 15.40
C PRO A 215 -5.93 5.53 15.76
N SER A 216 -5.07 5.62 14.75
CA SER A 216 -3.61 5.56 14.90
C SER A 216 -3.05 6.91 15.35
N GLU A 217 -2.61 7.01 16.61
CA GLU A 217 -2.01 8.25 17.14
C GLU A 217 -0.76 8.70 16.35
N SER A 218 -0.09 7.77 15.67
CA SER A 218 1.12 8.00 14.88
C SER A 218 0.82 8.48 13.45
N TYR A 219 -0.45 8.47 13.03
CA TYR A 219 -0.82 8.83 11.68
C TYR A 219 -0.57 10.32 11.37
N TRP A 220 0.09 10.58 10.24
CA TRP A 220 0.52 11.92 9.82
C TRP A 220 -0.65 12.83 9.40
N GLY A 221 -1.78 12.23 9.00
CA GLY A 221 -2.94 12.93 8.44
C GLY A 221 -3.93 13.39 9.51
N PRO A 222 -5.10 13.92 9.09
CA PRO A 222 -6.20 14.17 10.00
C PRO A 222 -6.59 12.89 10.72
N GLN A 223 -6.73 13.00 12.04
CA GLN A 223 -7.03 11.88 12.91
C GLN A 223 -8.52 11.52 12.83
N PRO A 224 -8.85 10.25 12.53
CA PRO A 224 -10.21 9.75 12.72
C PRO A 224 -10.64 9.90 14.19
N GLN A 225 -11.94 9.96 14.44
CA GLN A 225 -12.48 10.24 15.78
C GLN A 225 -13.07 9.00 16.47
N ASP A 226 -13.59 8.05 15.69
CA ASP A 226 -14.38 6.94 16.18
C ASP A 226 -13.72 5.62 15.78
N ASP A 227 -13.88 4.60 16.62
CA ASP A 227 -13.43 3.24 16.32
C ASP A 227 -14.31 2.63 15.20
N ILE A 228 -13.74 1.70 14.45
CA ILE A 228 -14.45 0.90 13.44
C ILE A 228 -14.60 -0.51 13.98
N VAL A 229 -15.83 -1.04 13.96
CA VAL A 229 -16.09 -2.44 14.32
C VAL A 229 -16.60 -3.19 13.10
N PHE A 230 -15.84 -4.21 12.71
CA PHE A 230 -16.26 -5.22 11.75
C PHE A 230 -16.72 -6.46 12.50
N THR A 231 -17.91 -6.95 12.22
CA THR A 231 -18.42 -8.22 12.77
C THR A 231 -18.19 -9.36 11.80
N PHE A 232 -17.91 -10.57 12.29
CA PHE A 232 -17.73 -11.73 11.42
C PHE A 232 -19.05 -12.43 11.06
N GLU A 233 -19.18 -12.90 9.81
CA GLU A 233 -20.30 -13.76 9.35
C GLU A 233 -20.14 -15.27 9.59
#